data_AF-A0A0N8PQ22-F1
#
_entry.id   AF-A0A0N8PQ22-F1
#
_cell.length_a   1.000
_cell.length_b   1.000
_cell.length_c   1.000
_cell.angle_alpha   90.00
_cell.angle_beta   90.00
_cell.angle_gamma   90.00
#
_symmetry.space_group_name_H-M   'P 1'
#
loop_
_entity.id
_entity.type
_entity.pdbx_description
1 polymer ?
#
loop_
_entity_poly.entity_id
_entity_poly.type
_entity_poly.pdbx_seq_one_letter_code
_entity_poly.pdbx_strand_id
1 'polypeptide(L)'
;AELEQALAAGIGKIMIDSLDELDRLASLTAGRSTAQAVMLRLTPDIAADTHAHIETGRASSKFGFPLEALDAAATRLLAAPGLQLVGLHAHIGSQIFERGPFEQALGVLLDCAAQLHLRGLPISEISPGGGLGVPYTSEQTAPDRDAYVAAISDTVVRGCAARGLPLPRLILE
;
A
#
# COMPACT_ATOMS: atom_id res chain seq x y z
N ALA A 1 7.64 15.63 -16.25
CA ALA A 1 7.05 16.77 -15.52
C ALA A 1 6.89 16.47 -14.03
N GLU A 2 5.82 15.80 -13.57
CA GLU A 2 5.55 15.65 -12.13
C GLU A 2 6.60 14.81 -11.37
N LEU A 3 7.02 13.65 -11.90
CA LEU A 3 8.07 12.83 -11.27
C LEU A 3 9.41 13.58 -11.17
N GLU A 4 9.80 14.33 -12.20
CA GLU A 4 11.02 15.14 -12.19
C GLU A 4 10.93 16.27 -11.16
N GLN A 5 9.77 16.92 -11.04
CA GLN A 5 9.51 17.94 -10.04
C GLN A 5 9.56 17.37 -8.62
N ALA A 6 8.97 16.19 -8.39
CA ALA A 6 9.03 15.50 -7.11
C ALA A 6 10.48 15.15 -6.72
N LEU A 7 11.27 14.65 -7.69
CA LEU A 7 12.69 14.34 -7.50
C LEU A 7 13.55 15.59 -7.26
N ALA A 8 13.21 16.72 -7.90
CA ALA A 8 13.91 17.99 -7.73
C ALA A 8 13.57 18.66 -6.38
N ALA A 9 12.32 18.52 -5.93
CA ALA A 9 11.85 19.02 -4.64
C ALA A 9 12.31 18.15 -3.45
N GLY A 10 12.86 16.96 -3.70
CA GLY A 10 13.29 16.04 -2.65
C GLY A 10 12.11 15.40 -1.91
N ILE A 11 11.03 15.08 -2.62
CA ILE A 11 9.88 14.38 -2.04
C ILE A 11 10.34 13.04 -1.46
N GLY A 12 10.09 12.85 -0.16
CA GLY A 12 10.66 11.74 0.59
C GLY A 12 10.23 10.37 0.08
N LYS A 13 9.03 10.23 -0.49
CA LYS A 13 8.52 8.95 -0.98
C LYS A 13 7.54 9.14 -2.13
N ILE A 14 7.63 8.27 -3.14
CA ILE A 14 6.71 8.25 -4.27
C ILE A 14 5.88 6.97 -4.24
N MET A 15 4.57 7.13 -4.43
CA MET A 15 3.63 6.02 -4.54
C MET A 15 3.58 5.58 -6.00
N ILE A 16 4.04 4.36 -6.31
CA ILE A 16 4.00 3.84 -7.67
C ILE A 16 2.68 3.08 -7.86
N ASP A 17 1.97 3.41 -8.94
CA ASP A 17 0.63 2.90 -9.25
C ASP A 17 0.65 1.91 -10.44
N SER A 18 1.73 1.87 -11.24
CA SER A 18 1.84 1.00 -12.42
C SER A 18 3.28 0.62 -12.80
N LEU A 19 3.42 -0.41 -13.63
CA LEU A 19 4.74 -0.84 -14.13
C LEU A 19 5.38 0.23 -15.03
N ASP A 20 4.57 0.96 -15.79
CA ASP A 20 5.04 2.06 -16.64
C ASP A 20 5.59 3.22 -15.80
N GLU A 21 4.94 3.54 -14.68
CA GLU A 21 5.43 4.56 -13.74
C GLU A 21 6.73 4.11 -13.07
N LEU A 22 6.83 2.84 -12.68
CA LEU A 22 8.05 2.24 -12.17
C LEU A 22 9.20 2.41 -13.17
N ASP A 23 8.99 2.02 -14.43
CA ASP A 23 9.99 2.07 -15.49
C ASP A 23 10.44 3.53 -15.78
N ARG A 24 9.50 4.48 -15.75
CA ARG A 24 9.78 5.92 -15.87
C ARG A 24 10.61 6.42 -14.69
N LEU A 25 10.22 6.10 -13.46
CA LEU A 25 10.92 6.57 -12.27
C LEU A 25 12.31 5.93 -12.16
N ALA A 26 12.47 4.66 -12.55
CA ALA A 26 13.75 3.98 -12.64
C ALA A 26 14.69 4.69 -13.63
N SER A 27 14.16 5.08 -14.79
CA SER A 27 14.91 5.84 -15.80
C SER A 27 15.34 7.22 -15.29
N LEU A 28 14.45 7.94 -14.61
CA LEU A 28 14.73 9.28 -14.05
C LEU A 28 15.69 9.24 -12.86
N THR A 29 15.77 8.11 -12.18
CA THR A 29 16.66 7.91 -11.02
C THR A 29 17.99 7.24 -11.39
N ALA A 30 18.15 6.82 -12.64
CA ALA A 30 19.40 6.26 -13.14
C ALA A 30 20.55 7.27 -12.97
N GLY A 31 21.60 6.87 -12.26
CA GLY A 31 22.77 7.71 -12.02
C GLY A 31 22.61 8.76 -10.92
N ARG A 32 21.47 8.84 -10.23
CA ARG A 32 21.35 9.65 -9.01
C ARG A 32 22.18 9.03 -7.88
N SER A 33 22.79 9.86 -7.04
CA SER A 33 23.59 9.42 -5.89
C SER A 33 22.73 8.87 -4.75
N THR A 34 21.47 9.27 -4.67
CA THR A 34 20.51 8.85 -3.64
C THR A 34 19.34 8.12 -4.28
N ALA A 35 19.06 6.92 -3.79
CA ALA A 35 17.88 6.17 -4.21
C ALA A 35 16.60 6.89 -3.75
N GLN A 36 15.60 6.95 -4.63
CA GLN A 36 14.27 7.45 -4.29
C GLN A 36 13.52 6.35 -3.54
N ALA A 37 13.05 6.64 -2.33
CA ALA A 37 12.18 5.72 -1.61
C ALA A 37 10.82 5.64 -2.31
N VAL A 38 10.32 4.42 -2.49
CA VAL A 38 9.06 4.15 -3.18
C VAL A 38 8.20 3.16 -2.41
N MET A 39 6.89 3.27 -2.57
CA MET A 39 5.95 2.23 -2.18
C MET A 39 5.23 1.71 -3.41
N LEU A 40 4.79 0.45 -3.39
CA LEU A 40 3.89 -0.09 -4.42
C LEU A 40 2.45 -0.03 -3.90
N ARG A 41 1.55 0.55 -4.70
CA ARG A 41 0.11 0.51 -4.43
C ARG A 41 -0.45 -0.77 -5.01
N LEU A 42 -0.98 -1.65 -4.18
CA LEU A 42 -1.55 -2.92 -4.58
C LEU A 42 -3.07 -2.86 -4.54
N THR A 43 -3.70 -3.65 -5.40
CA THR A 43 -5.15 -3.85 -5.45
C THR A 43 -5.48 -5.21 -4.83
N PRO A 44 -5.88 -5.26 -3.56
CA PRO A 44 -6.02 -6.52 -2.82
C PRO A 44 -7.31 -7.30 -3.15
N ASP A 45 -8.12 -6.81 -4.09
CA ASP A 45 -9.42 -7.36 -4.49
C ASP A 45 -10.41 -7.52 -3.31
N ILE A 46 -10.50 -6.47 -2.48
CA ILE A 46 -11.39 -6.43 -1.32
C ILE A 46 -12.47 -5.40 -1.54
N ALA A 47 -13.72 -5.85 -1.50
CA ALA A 47 -14.88 -4.97 -1.45
C ALA A 47 -15.21 -4.68 0.01
N ALA A 48 -15.12 -3.40 0.41
CA ALA A 48 -15.77 -2.95 1.63
C ALA A 48 -17.23 -2.64 1.28
N ASP A 49 -18.18 -3.30 1.96
CA ASP A 49 -19.62 -3.06 1.78
C ASP A 49 -19.94 -1.60 2.12
N THR A 50 -19.94 -0.79 1.07
CA THR A 50 -20.34 0.61 1.05
C THR A 50 -21.31 0.74 -0.12
N HIS A 51 -22.18 1.77 -0.12
CA HIS A 51 -23.13 1.95 -1.23
C HIS A 51 -22.42 1.76 -2.58
N ALA A 52 -23.00 0.96 -3.49
CA ALA A 52 -22.40 0.42 -4.73
C ALA A 52 -21.75 1.44 -5.70
N HIS A 53 -21.77 2.73 -5.38
CA HIS A 53 -21.12 3.81 -6.12
C HIS A 53 -19.70 4.18 -5.61
N ILE A 54 -19.17 3.53 -4.56
CA ILE A 54 -17.88 3.89 -3.91
C ILE A 54 -16.95 2.65 -3.73
N GLU A 55 -16.95 1.71 -4.67
CA GLU A 55 -16.04 0.55 -4.64
C GLU A 55 -14.76 0.82 -5.45
N THR A 56 -13.62 1.01 -4.79
CA THR A 56 -12.30 1.20 -5.46
C THR A 56 -11.33 0.04 -5.28
N GLY A 57 -11.70 -0.98 -4.50
CA GLY A 57 -10.83 -2.08 -4.08
C GLY A 57 -10.86 -3.35 -4.94
N ARG A 58 -11.72 -3.44 -5.96
CA ARG A 58 -11.83 -4.60 -6.86
C ARG A 58 -10.75 -4.61 -7.94
N ALA A 59 -10.44 -5.78 -8.50
CA ALA A 59 -9.50 -5.96 -9.61
C ALA A 59 -9.80 -5.12 -10.88
N SER A 60 -11.01 -4.57 -11.01
CA SER A 60 -11.37 -3.61 -12.07
C SER A 60 -10.94 -2.16 -11.77
N SER A 61 -10.27 -1.92 -10.64
CA SER A 61 -9.73 -0.61 -10.29
C SER A 61 -8.66 -0.19 -11.31
N LYS A 62 -8.70 1.07 -11.72
CA LYS A 62 -7.64 1.67 -12.54
C LYS A 62 -6.36 1.98 -11.76
N PHE A 63 -6.40 1.77 -10.44
CA PHE A 63 -5.33 2.11 -9.52
C PHE A 63 -4.61 0.88 -9.04
N GLY A 64 -3.33 1.05 -8.76
CA GLY A 64 -2.45 0.04 -8.19
C GLY A 64 -2.12 -1.12 -9.11
N PHE A 65 -1.14 -1.90 -8.69
CA PHE A 65 -0.78 -3.16 -9.29
C PHE A 65 -1.81 -4.22 -8.90
N PRO A 66 -2.35 -4.97 -9.87
CA PRO A 66 -3.01 -6.21 -9.54
C PRO A 66 -1.96 -7.19 -8.99
N LEU A 67 -2.36 -8.12 -8.13
CA LEU A 67 -1.43 -8.94 -7.37
C LEU A 67 -0.52 -9.79 -8.28
N GLU A 68 -0.99 -10.18 -9.46
CA GLU A 68 -0.21 -10.91 -10.47
C GLU A 68 0.97 -10.10 -11.03
N ALA A 69 0.94 -8.77 -10.94
CA ALA A 69 2.03 -7.91 -11.41
C ALA A 69 3.17 -7.77 -10.38
N LEU A 70 3.00 -8.31 -9.17
CA LEU A 70 3.98 -8.18 -8.08
C LEU A 70 5.36 -8.74 -8.47
N ASP A 71 5.39 -9.90 -9.15
CA ASP A 71 6.65 -10.52 -9.57
C ASP A 71 7.39 -9.66 -10.62
N ALA A 72 6.64 -9.09 -11.56
CA ALA A 72 7.19 -8.19 -12.56
C ALA A 72 7.71 -6.88 -11.94
N ALA A 73 6.99 -6.33 -10.96
CA ALA A 73 7.42 -5.13 -10.22
C ALA A 73 8.71 -5.39 -9.43
N ALA A 74 8.79 -6.52 -8.72
CA ALA A 74 9.96 -6.92 -7.96
C ALA A 74 11.19 -7.13 -8.84
N THR A 75 11.03 -7.73 -10.03
CA THR A 75 12.12 -7.89 -11.01
C THR A 75 12.67 -6.54 -11.47
N ARG A 76 11.79 -5.57 -11.76
CA ARG A 76 12.20 -4.22 -12.15
C ARG A 76 12.89 -3.47 -11.03
N LEU A 77 12.38 -3.57 -9.79
CA LEU A 77 12.97 -2.93 -8.61
C LEU A 77 14.39 -3.44 -8.34
N LEU A 78 14.63 -4.75 -8.45
CA LEU A 78 15.98 -5.32 -8.31
C LEU A 78 16.96 -4.83 -9.39
N ALA A 79 16.45 -4.45 -10.57
CA ALA A 79 17.25 -3.89 -11.66
C ALA A 79 17.40 -2.35 -11.59
N ALA A 80 16.74 -1.69 -10.63
CA ALA A 80 16.69 -0.23 -10.53
C ALA A 80 17.31 0.26 -9.20
N PRO A 81 18.65 0.31 -9.07
CA PRO A 81 19.33 0.73 -7.83
C PRO A 81 19.06 2.19 -7.44
N GLY A 82 18.54 3.00 -8.37
CA GLY A 82 18.05 4.36 -8.11
C GLY A 82 16.73 4.39 -7.33
N LEU A 83 16.08 3.24 -7.11
CA LEU A 83 14.85 3.10 -6.33
C LEU A 83 15.10 2.23 -5.10
N GLN A 84 14.44 2.60 -4.00
CA GLN A 84 14.42 1.80 -2.78
C GLN A 84 12.97 1.49 -2.43
N LEU A 85 12.57 0.23 -2.58
CA LEU A 85 11.25 -0.20 -2.10
C LEU A 85 11.25 -0.17 -0.56
N VAL A 86 10.40 0.69 0.02
CA VAL A 86 10.26 0.80 1.48
C VAL A 86 8.96 0.25 2.00
N GLY A 87 7.93 0.10 1.15
CA GLY A 87 6.62 -0.31 1.64
C GLY A 87 5.58 -0.70 0.61
N LEU A 88 4.47 -1.21 1.13
CA LEU A 88 3.27 -1.56 0.37
C LEU A 88 2.07 -0.75 0.85
N HIS A 89 1.21 -0.38 -0.08
CA HIS A 89 0.01 0.39 0.14
C HIS A 89 -1.19 -0.31 -0.48
N ALA A 90 -2.36 -0.17 0.12
CA ALA A 90 -3.63 -0.39 -0.54
C ALA A 90 -4.59 0.75 -0.20
N HIS A 91 -5.64 0.91 -1.00
CA HIS A 91 -6.80 1.72 -0.61
C HIS A 91 -8.06 1.02 -1.07
N ILE A 92 -8.87 0.59 -0.11
CA ILE A 92 -9.97 -0.35 -0.35
C ILE A 92 -11.35 0.31 -0.50
N GLY A 93 -11.45 1.62 -0.26
CA GLY A 93 -12.70 2.37 -0.42
C GLY A 93 -12.79 3.56 0.53
N SER A 94 -13.97 4.15 0.61
CA SER A 94 -14.28 5.29 1.48
C SER A 94 -15.60 5.05 2.20
N GLN A 95 -15.81 5.72 3.35
CA GLN A 95 -16.98 5.51 4.20
C GLN A 95 -17.12 4.08 4.73
N ILE A 96 -15.99 3.47 5.08
CA ILE A 96 -15.94 2.13 5.64
C ILE A 96 -16.09 2.23 7.15
N PHE A 97 -17.18 1.69 7.69
CA PHE A 97 -17.45 1.70 9.14
C PHE A 97 -16.94 0.45 9.85
N GLU A 98 -16.73 -0.62 9.09
CA GLU A 98 -16.28 -1.91 9.62
C GLU A 98 -14.76 -2.06 9.56
N ARG A 99 -14.20 -2.76 10.54
CA ARG A 99 -12.75 -2.99 10.63
C ARG A 99 -12.28 -4.15 9.74
N GLY A 100 -13.16 -5.13 9.52
CA GLY A 100 -12.86 -6.37 8.80
C GLY A 100 -12.21 -6.16 7.42
N PRO A 101 -12.72 -5.27 6.56
CA PRO A 101 -12.11 -5.02 5.25
C PRO A 101 -10.65 -4.54 5.34
N PHE A 102 -10.32 -3.69 6.32
CA PHE A 102 -8.94 -3.23 6.53
C PHE A 102 -8.03 -4.37 7.01
N GLU A 103 -8.52 -5.23 7.90
CA GLU A 103 -7.77 -6.40 8.39
C GLU A 103 -7.48 -7.40 7.26
N GLN A 104 -8.47 -7.65 6.40
CA GLN A 104 -8.28 -8.50 5.23
C GLN A 104 -7.27 -7.89 4.25
N ALA A 105 -7.33 -6.56 4.02
CA ALA A 105 -6.41 -5.88 3.13
C ALA A 105 -4.97 -5.94 3.64
N LEU A 106 -4.78 -5.75 4.96
CA LEU A 106 -3.50 -5.95 5.62
C LEU A 106 -2.99 -7.38 5.47
N GLY A 107 -3.88 -8.38 5.56
CA GLY A 107 -3.54 -9.78 5.30
C GLY A 107 -2.89 -9.96 3.92
N VAL A 108 -3.53 -9.43 2.87
CA VAL A 108 -3.01 -9.48 1.51
C VAL A 108 -1.68 -8.74 1.38
N LEU A 109 -1.56 -7.52 1.93
CA LEU A 109 -0.30 -6.77 1.91
C LEU A 109 0.84 -7.51 2.60
N LEU A 110 0.55 -8.20 3.71
CA LEU A 110 1.54 -9.01 4.44
C LEU A 110 1.96 -10.26 3.66
N ASP A 111 1.05 -10.88 2.91
CA ASP A 111 1.38 -11.97 1.98
C ASP A 111 2.32 -11.49 0.87
N CYS A 112 2.02 -10.33 0.27
CA CYS A 112 2.90 -9.71 -0.72
C CYS A 112 4.26 -9.32 -0.10
N ALA A 113 4.28 -8.80 1.12
CA ALA A 113 5.51 -8.46 1.83
C ALA A 113 6.39 -9.70 2.08
N ALA A 114 5.79 -10.84 2.42
CA ALA A 114 6.52 -12.11 2.55
C ALA A 114 7.14 -12.57 1.24
N GLN A 115 6.40 -12.48 0.13
CA GLN A 115 6.92 -12.83 -1.21
C GLN A 115 8.10 -11.93 -1.60
N LEU A 116 7.99 -10.62 -1.37
CA LEU A 116 9.06 -9.66 -1.65
C LEU A 116 10.28 -9.85 -0.74
N HIS A 117 10.06 -10.17 0.53
CA HIS A 117 11.13 -10.44 1.48
C HIS A 117 12.01 -11.61 1.02
N LEU A 118 11.40 -12.70 0.53
CA LEU A 118 12.12 -13.84 -0.04
C LEU A 118 12.97 -13.47 -1.27
N ARG A 119 12.63 -12.39 -1.96
CA ARG A 119 13.38 -11.85 -3.11
C ARG A 119 14.46 -10.84 -2.71
N GLY A 120 14.67 -10.60 -1.42
CA GLY A 120 15.62 -9.61 -0.93
C GLY A 120 15.11 -8.17 -0.96
N LEU A 121 13.78 -7.97 -1.03
CA LEU A 121 13.12 -6.67 -0.96
C LEU A 121 12.36 -6.56 0.37
N PRO A 122 13.03 -6.28 1.50
CA PRO A 122 12.38 -6.19 2.79
C PRO A 122 11.44 -4.96 2.86
N ILE A 123 10.27 -5.18 3.44
CA ILE A 123 9.24 -4.16 3.61
C ILE A 123 9.36 -3.56 5.01
N SER A 124 9.62 -2.26 5.10
CA SER A 124 9.71 -1.51 6.36
C SER A 124 8.44 -0.76 6.71
N GLU A 125 7.51 -0.61 5.77
CA GLU A 125 6.28 0.18 5.92
C GLU A 125 5.09 -0.47 5.23
N ILE A 126 3.93 -0.46 5.90
CA ILE A 126 2.67 -0.97 5.34
C ILE A 126 1.56 0.04 5.62
N SER A 127 0.71 0.28 4.63
CA SER A 127 -0.47 1.14 4.74
C SER A 127 -1.69 0.44 4.14
N PRO A 128 -2.78 0.22 4.90
CA PRO A 128 -4.07 -0.15 4.32
C PRO A 128 -4.82 1.06 3.72
N GLY A 129 -4.16 2.23 3.69
CA GLY A 129 -4.72 3.49 3.23
C GLY A 129 -5.70 4.10 4.23
N GLY A 130 -6.48 5.06 3.73
CA GLY A 130 -7.57 5.68 4.47
C GLY A 130 -8.94 5.09 4.16
N GLY A 131 -9.98 5.87 4.43
CA GLY A 131 -11.36 5.51 4.10
C GLY A 131 -12.27 5.19 5.29
N LEU A 132 -11.75 5.30 6.51
CA LEU A 132 -12.55 5.16 7.74
C LEU A 132 -13.71 6.16 7.72
N GLY A 133 -14.92 5.68 7.93
CA GLY A 133 -16.14 6.46 7.75
C GLY A 133 -16.33 7.56 8.80
N VAL A 134 -17.02 8.61 8.38
CA VAL A 134 -17.58 9.64 9.26
C VAL A 134 -19.11 9.64 9.11
N PRO A 135 -19.88 9.81 10.20
CA PRO A 135 -21.33 9.84 10.12
C PRO A 135 -21.80 11.14 9.45
N TYR A 136 -22.56 11.01 8.36
CA TYR A 136 -23.24 12.11 7.69
C TYR A 136 -24.66 12.34 8.20
N THR A 137 -25.30 11.30 8.75
CA THR A 137 -26.65 11.37 9.31
C THR A 137 -26.65 10.95 10.78
N SER A 138 -27.69 11.34 11.50
CA SER A 138 -27.90 10.94 12.90
C SER A 138 -28.14 9.44 13.10
N GLU A 139 -28.42 8.71 12.02
CA GLU A 139 -28.62 7.26 12.02
C GLU A 139 -27.29 6.49 11.94
N GLN A 140 -26.21 7.17 11.53
CA GLN A 140 -24.88 6.58 11.42
C GLN A 140 -24.11 6.75 12.73
N THR A 141 -23.52 5.65 13.19
CA THR A 141 -22.62 5.67 14.35
C THR A 141 -21.19 5.85 13.88
N ALA A 142 -20.46 6.79 14.48
CA ALA A 142 -19.04 6.97 14.17
C ALA A 142 -18.25 5.69 14.51
N PRO A 143 -17.30 5.27 13.67
CA PRO A 143 -16.40 4.18 14.02
C PRO A 143 -15.60 4.51 15.29
N ASP A 144 -15.45 3.54 16.17
CA ASP A 144 -14.54 3.64 17.29
C ASP A 144 -13.09 3.63 16.77
N ARG A 145 -12.44 4.81 16.82
CA ARG A 145 -11.09 5.02 16.29
C ARG A 145 -10.04 4.25 17.08
N ASP A 146 -10.21 4.11 18.38
CA ASP A 146 -9.24 3.41 19.24
C ASP A 146 -9.35 1.90 18.99
N ALA A 147 -10.58 1.39 18.92
CA ALA A 147 -10.83 -0.01 18.56
C ALA A 147 -10.40 -0.35 17.12
N TYR A 148 -10.48 0.60 16.20
CA TYR A 148 -9.93 0.48 14.86
C TYR A 148 -8.41 0.36 14.89
N VAL A 149 -7.71 1.34 15.45
CA VAL A 149 -6.23 1.38 15.51
C VAL A 149 -5.67 0.15 16.23
N ALA A 150 -6.31 -0.28 17.33
CA ALA A 150 -5.93 -1.48 18.04
C ALA A 150 -6.02 -2.73 17.15
N ALA A 151 -7.14 -2.92 16.44
CA ALA A 151 -7.36 -4.09 15.59
C ALA A 151 -6.37 -4.17 14.40
N ILE A 152 -6.13 -3.06 13.71
CA ILE A 152 -5.18 -3.05 12.58
C ILE A 152 -3.74 -3.26 13.04
N SER A 153 -3.36 -2.69 14.19
CA SER A 153 -2.01 -2.85 14.76
C SER A 153 -1.76 -4.30 15.17
N ASP A 154 -2.74 -4.91 15.84
CA ASP A 154 -2.74 -6.31 16.25
C ASP A 154 -2.72 -7.27 15.04
N THR A 155 -3.45 -6.93 13.97
CA THR A 155 -3.38 -7.65 12.69
C THR A 155 -1.98 -7.62 12.08
N VAL A 156 -1.30 -6.47 12.07
CA VAL A 156 0.08 -6.37 11.57
C VAL A 156 1.03 -7.19 12.44
N VAL A 157 0.96 -7.07 13.77
CA VAL A 157 1.84 -7.79 14.69
C VAL A 157 1.70 -9.30 14.50
N ARG A 158 0.47 -9.83 14.55
CA ARG A 158 0.23 -11.27 14.35
C ARG A 158 0.60 -11.73 12.94
N GLY A 159 0.23 -10.95 11.94
CA GLY A 159 0.46 -11.32 10.55
C GLY A 159 1.94 -11.32 10.17
N CYS A 160 2.75 -10.43 10.74
CA CYS A 160 4.21 -10.47 10.65
C CYS A 160 4.79 -11.70 11.36
N ALA A 161 4.36 -11.97 12.60
CA ALA A 161 4.83 -13.13 13.36
C ALA A 161 4.55 -14.46 12.62
N ALA A 162 3.35 -14.60 12.05
CA ALA A 162 2.94 -15.78 11.27
C ALA A 162 3.78 -16.00 10.00
N ARG A 163 4.36 -14.93 9.44
CA ARG A 163 5.15 -14.96 8.19
C ARG A 163 6.66 -14.85 8.42
N GLY A 164 7.11 -14.73 9.67
CA GLY A 164 8.51 -14.51 10.01
C GLY A 164 9.06 -13.16 9.52
N LEU A 165 8.20 -12.15 9.39
CA LEU A 165 8.58 -10.81 8.93
C LEU A 165 9.02 -9.91 10.10
N PRO A 166 9.98 -9.00 9.89
CA PRO A 166 10.20 -7.91 10.83
C PRO A 166 8.95 -7.04 10.92
N LEU A 167 8.73 -6.41 12.08
CA LEU A 167 7.57 -5.55 12.29
C LEU A 167 7.76 -4.23 11.50
N PRO A 168 6.91 -3.92 10.50
CA PRO A 168 7.00 -2.67 9.75
C PRO A 168 6.34 -1.53 10.53
N ARG A 169 6.62 -0.30 10.10
CA ARG A 169 5.84 0.87 10.50
C ARG A 169 4.47 0.83 9.82
N LEU A 170 3.40 0.81 10.61
CA LEU A 170 2.03 0.96 10.13
C LEU A 170 1.74 2.45 9.88
N ILE A 171 1.23 2.76 8.69
CA ILE A 171 0.84 4.11 8.26
C ILE A 171 -0.66 4.09 7.97
N LEU A 172 -1.35 5.17 8.35
CA LEU A 172 -2.76 5.41 8.03
C LEU A 172 -2.88 6.77 7.34
N GLU A 173 -3.84 6.87 6.44
CA GLU A 173 -4.15 8.04 5.59
C GLU A 173 -5.58 8.53 5.84
#